data_AF-A0A6B2KVB4-F1
#
_entry.id   AF-A0A6B2KVB4-F1
#
_cell.length_a   1.000
_cell.length_b   1.000
_cell.length_c   1.000
_cell.angle_alpha   90.00
_cell.angle_beta   90.00
_cell.angle_gamma   90.00
#
_symmetry.space_group_name_H-M   'P 1'
#
loop_
_entity.id
_entity.type
_entity.pdbx_description
1 polymer ?
#
loop_
_entity_poly.entity_id
_entity_poly.type
_entity_poly.pdbx_seq_one_letter_code
_entity_poly.pdbx_strand_id
1 'polypeptide(L)'
;MNNGALSMLPETSTPSSIGRDHFTWMENRMEERLQRIRTAHAMLVNVDLLIDLAGKILEISQPPMEGKLGLRWWVKNEGRRTPTLVRWEKGKSKRFKPIAIPVAGCERRVKTREAFEPGAPLTLATMGILAKLLKMHESLQKTQLNFERSVIPQIEEFGPLLADQLNTLEGLERDAHARLAMYAKIPPMTTDTAEDFE
;
A
#
# COMPACT_ATOMS: atom_id res chain seq x y z
N MET A 1 4.04 32.85 63.48
CA MET A 1 5.08 31.83 63.28
C MET A 1 4.52 30.78 62.34
N ASN A 2 5.03 30.77 61.11
CA ASN A 2 4.67 29.83 60.05
C ASN A 2 5.30 28.47 60.34
N ASN A 3 4.54 27.38 60.19
CA ASN A 3 4.99 26.10 59.62
C ASN A 3 3.77 25.19 59.45
N GLY A 4 3.21 25.21 58.25
CA GLY A 4 2.09 24.36 57.85
C GLY A 4 2.13 24.19 56.34
N ALA A 5 3.22 23.62 55.83
CA ALA A 5 3.37 23.30 54.42
C ALA A 5 4.30 22.10 54.27
N LEU A 6 3.75 20.89 54.31
CA LEU A 6 4.37 19.75 53.63
C LEU A 6 3.29 18.74 53.22
N SER A 7 3.46 18.19 52.01
CA SER A 7 2.71 17.12 51.36
C SER A 7 1.50 17.52 50.48
N MET A 8 1.78 18.31 49.44
CA MET A 8 1.12 18.14 48.14
C MET A 8 2.23 17.82 47.13
N LEU A 9 2.66 16.56 47.09
CA LEU A 9 3.37 16.07 45.92
C LEU A 9 2.39 16.18 44.75
N PRO A 10 2.73 16.84 43.63
CA PRO A 10 1.88 16.79 42.46
C PRO A 10 1.76 15.33 42.06
N GLU A 11 0.52 14.83 42.04
CA GLU A 11 0.19 13.54 41.44
C GLU A 11 0.90 13.48 40.09
N THR A 12 1.77 12.48 39.96
CA THR A 12 2.46 12.17 38.71
C THR A 12 1.40 12.13 37.62
N SER A 13 1.41 13.14 36.76
CA SER A 13 0.52 13.24 35.62
C SER A 13 0.65 11.94 34.86
N THR A 14 -0.41 11.13 34.94
CA THR A 14 -0.66 10.07 33.98
C THR A 14 -0.42 10.65 32.59
N PRO A 15 0.28 9.93 31.69
CA PRO A 15 0.48 10.43 30.33
C PRO A 15 -0.89 10.77 29.77
N SER A 16 -1.06 12.06 29.44
CA SER A 16 -2.35 12.68 29.17
C SER A 16 -3.13 11.83 28.17
N SER A 17 -4.41 11.56 28.45
CA SER A 17 -5.26 10.74 27.57
C SER A 17 -5.22 11.23 26.12
N ILE A 18 -5.05 12.54 25.93
CA ILE A 18 -4.89 13.24 24.66
C ILE A 18 -3.74 12.68 23.80
N GLY A 19 -2.60 12.33 24.40
CA GLY A 19 -1.47 11.73 23.68
C GLY A 19 -1.79 10.31 23.20
N ARG A 20 -2.36 9.47 24.08
CA ARG A 20 -2.77 8.10 23.75
C ARG A 20 -3.87 8.06 22.68
N ASP A 21 -4.82 8.98 22.74
CA ASP A 21 -5.91 9.09 21.75
C ASP A 21 -5.38 9.48 20.36
N HIS A 22 -4.39 10.37 20.30
CA HIS A 22 -3.75 10.78 19.04
C HIS A 22 -2.92 9.65 18.41
N PHE A 23 -2.11 8.94 19.20
CA PHE A 23 -1.35 7.78 18.70
C PHE A 23 -2.27 6.65 18.21
N THR A 24 -3.31 6.33 18.98
CA THR A 24 -4.32 5.32 18.59
C THR A 24 -5.06 5.74 17.31
N TRP A 25 -5.39 7.02 17.15
CA TRP A 25 -5.99 7.54 15.92
C TRP A 25 -5.05 7.42 14.71
N MET A 26 -3.77 7.75 14.87
CA MET A 26 -2.76 7.62 13.81
C MET A 26 -2.55 6.17 13.39
N GLU A 27 -2.43 5.26 14.36
CA GLU A 27 -2.24 3.83 14.12
C GLU A 27 -3.43 3.24 13.35
N ASN A 28 -4.66 3.54 13.78
CA ASN A 28 -5.87 3.14 13.08
C ASN A 28 -5.91 3.70 11.64
N ARG A 29 -5.52 4.97 11.43
CA ARG A 29 -5.42 5.60 10.11
C ARG A 29 -4.38 4.91 9.22
N MET A 30 -3.24 4.50 9.78
CA MET A 30 -2.20 3.80 9.03
C MET A 30 -2.64 2.39 8.66
N GLU A 31 -3.23 1.63 9.59
CA GLU A 31 -3.72 0.28 9.31
C GLU A 31 -4.84 0.32 8.27
N GLU A 32 -5.77 1.27 8.36
CA GLU A 32 -6.78 1.48 7.32
C GLU A 32 -6.15 1.73 5.95
N ARG A 33 -5.11 2.57 5.88
CA ARG A 33 -4.41 2.84 4.62
C ARG A 33 -3.76 1.57 4.09
N LEU A 34 -2.99 0.87 4.92
CA LEU A 34 -2.33 -0.39 4.57
C LEU A 34 -3.33 -1.43 4.07
N GLN A 35 -4.47 -1.59 4.75
CA GLN A 35 -5.50 -2.52 4.36
C GLN A 35 -6.12 -2.18 3.00
N ARG A 36 -6.34 -0.88 2.70
CA ARG A 36 -6.82 -0.43 1.38
C ARG A 36 -5.83 -0.80 0.27
N ILE A 37 -4.52 -0.73 0.53
CA ILE A 37 -3.50 -1.06 -0.48
C ILE A 37 -3.34 -2.55 -0.65
N ARG A 38 -3.36 -3.33 0.43
CA ARG A 38 -3.39 -4.81 0.35
C ARG A 38 -4.58 -5.25 -0.49
N THR A 39 -5.75 -4.65 -0.25
CA THR A 39 -6.97 -4.90 -1.03
C THR A 39 -6.79 -4.48 -2.50
N ALA A 40 -6.27 -3.29 -2.77
CA ALA A 40 -6.02 -2.82 -4.13
C ALA A 40 -5.01 -3.70 -4.90
N HIS A 41 -3.97 -4.18 -4.21
CA HIS A 41 -2.98 -5.10 -4.77
C HIS A 41 -3.59 -6.47 -5.09
N ALA A 42 -4.38 -7.04 -4.17
CA ALA A 42 -5.10 -8.28 -4.42
C ALA A 42 -6.09 -8.15 -5.59
N MET A 43 -6.80 -7.01 -5.68
CA MET A 43 -7.64 -6.70 -6.83
C MET A 43 -6.83 -6.61 -8.12
N LEU A 44 -5.66 -5.98 -8.11
CA LEU A 44 -4.81 -5.85 -9.29
C LEU A 44 -4.41 -7.23 -9.83
N VAL A 45 -4.01 -8.17 -8.96
CA VAL A 45 -3.69 -9.55 -9.37
C VAL A 45 -4.89 -10.24 -10.04
N ASN A 46 -6.09 -10.09 -9.48
CA ASN A 46 -7.30 -10.65 -10.09
C ASN A 46 -7.61 -10.01 -11.44
N VAL A 47 -7.39 -8.70 -11.57
CA VAL A 47 -7.57 -7.98 -12.84
C VAL A 47 -6.55 -8.46 -13.88
N ASP A 48 -5.29 -8.68 -13.52
CA ASP A 48 -4.26 -9.22 -14.41
C ASP A 48 -4.67 -10.59 -14.98
N LEU A 49 -5.18 -11.47 -14.12
CA LEU A 49 -5.67 -12.80 -14.53
C LEU A 49 -6.86 -12.70 -15.51
N LEU A 50 -7.81 -11.80 -15.22
CA LEU A 50 -8.97 -11.57 -16.11
C LEU A 50 -8.55 -10.95 -17.44
N ILE A 51 -7.54 -10.08 -17.43
CA ILE A 51 -6.95 -9.48 -18.63
C ILE A 51 -6.29 -10.55 -19.50
N ASP A 52 -5.52 -11.46 -18.89
CA ASP A 52 -4.90 -12.59 -19.60
C ASP A 52 -5.94 -13.53 -20.20
N LEU A 53 -7.00 -13.84 -19.45
CA LEU A 53 -8.11 -14.67 -19.94
C LEU A 53 -8.83 -13.99 -21.11
N ALA A 54 -9.15 -12.70 -20.98
CA ALA A 54 -9.75 -11.91 -22.07
C ALA A 54 -8.82 -11.85 -23.29
N GLY A 55 -7.51 -11.74 -23.10
CA GLY A 55 -6.51 -11.79 -24.17
C GLY A 55 -6.52 -13.12 -24.93
N LYS A 56 -6.65 -14.25 -24.22
CA LYS A 56 -6.78 -15.58 -24.84
C LYS A 56 -8.09 -15.74 -25.60
N ILE A 57 -9.21 -15.30 -25.03
CA ILE A 57 -10.51 -15.33 -25.70
C ILE A 57 -10.46 -14.48 -26.96
N LEU A 58 -9.88 -13.28 -26.89
CA LEU A 58 -9.69 -12.39 -28.03
C LEU A 58 -8.86 -13.07 -29.13
N GLU A 59 -7.79 -13.78 -28.76
CA GLU A 59 -6.97 -14.51 -29.73
C GLU A 59 -7.75 -15.64 -30.42
N ILE A 60 -8.57 -16.40 -29.69
CA ILE A 60 -9.33 -17.53 -30.25
C ILE A 60 -10.56 -17.05 -31.04
N SER A 61 -11.17 -15.92 -30.65
CA SER A 61 -12.38 -15.39 -31.28
C SER A 61 -12.16 -14.80 -32.67
N GLN A 62 -10.92 -14.71 -33.14
CA GLN A 62 -10.59 -14.10 -34.42
C GLN A 62 -9.96 -15.13 -35.38
N PRO A 63 -10.41 -15.19 -36.63
CA PRO A 63 -9.81 -16.08 -37.63
C PRO A 63 -8.33 -15.72 -37.89
N PRO A 64 -7.55 -16.61 -38.52
CA PRO A 64 -6.16 -16.33 -38.89
C PRO A 64 -6.12 -15.26 -39.99
N MET A 65 -6.00 -13.99 -39.58
CA MET A 65 -6.08 -12.83 -40.47
C MET A 65 -4.99 -11.80 -40.19
N GLU A 66 -4.66 -10.99 -41.18
CA GLU A 66 -3.85 -9.79 -40.98
C GLU A 66 -4.62 -8.71 -40.22
N GLY A 67 -3.95 -8.02 -39.31
CA GLY A 67 -4.58 -7.01 -38.47
C GLY A 67 -5.41 -7.60 -37.34
N LYS A 68 -5.14 -8.87 -36.97
CA LYS A 68 -5.68 -9.54 -35.79
C LYS A 68 -5.32 -8.76 -34.54
N LEU A 69 -6.29 -8.60 -33.65
CA LEU A 69 -6.12 -7.96 -32.35
C LEU A 69 -5.52 -8.96 -31.37
N GLY A 70 -4.73 -8.47 -30.42
CA GLY A 70 -4.17 -9.28 -29.36
C GLY A 70 -3.78 -8.42 -28.17
N LEU A 71 -3.29 -9.08 -27.13
CA LEU A 71 -2.83 -8.43 -25.91
C LEU A 71 -1.35 -8.72 -25.68
N ARG A 72 -0.61 -7.69 -25.28
CA ARG A 72 0.78 -7.83 -24.84
C ARG A 72 1.04 -7.04 -23.57
N TRP A 73 1.78 -7.66 -22.65
CA TRP A 73 2.32 -7.01 -21.48
C TRP A 73 3.65 -6.38 -21.83
N TRP A 74 3.69 -5.06 -21.86
CA TRP A 74 4.92 -4.31 -22.10
C TRP A 74 5.38 -3.62 -20.83
N VAL A 75 6.69 -3.57 -20.62
CA VAL A 75 7.24 -2.71 -19.58
C VAL A 75 7.12 -1.28 -20.07
N LYS A 76 6.32 -0.48 -19.36
CA LYS A 76 6.29 0.97 -19.52
C LYS A 76 7.06 1.60 -18.35
N ASN A 77 6.92 2.91 -18.17
CA ASN A 77 7.59 3.70 -17.14
C ASN A 77 7.75 2.96 -15.80
N GLU A 78 8.91 3.14 -15.16
CA GLU A 78 9.21 2.65 -13.80
C GLU A 78 9.24 1.11 -13.66
N GLY A 79 9.51 0.40 -14.75
CA GLY A 79 9.70 -1.06 -14.73
C GLY A 79 8.41 -1.87 -14.62
N ARG A 80 7.25 -1.21 -14.60
CA ARG A 80 5.97 -1.89 -14.44
C ARG A 80 5.42 -2.40 -15.77
N ARG A 81 4.89 -3.62 -15.75
CA ARG A 81 4.21 -4.21 -16.91
C ARG A 81 2.83 -3.57 -17.05
N THR A 82 2.48 -3.16 -18.26
CA THR A 82 1.17 -2.60 -18.61
C THR A 82 0.57 -3.43 -19.73
N PRO A 83 -0.66 -3.94 -19.55
CA PRO A 83 -1.37 -4.67 -20.58
C PRO A 83 -1.74 -3.69 -21.69
N THR A 84 -1.33 -4.01 -22.91
CA THR A 84 -1.47 -3.15 -24.08
C THR A 84 -2.15 -3.91 -25.19
N LEU A 85 -3.24 -3.35 -25.71
CA LEU A 85 -3.90 -3.86 -26.90
C LEU A 85 -2.99 -3.65 -28.11
N VAL A 86 -2.81 -4.70 -28.90
CA VAL A 86 -1.98 -4.68 -30.10
C VAL A 86 -2.76 -5.15 -31.31
N ARG A 87 -2.30 -4.72 -32.48
CA ARG A 87 -2.69 -5.24 -33.77
C ARG A 87 -1.48 -5.89 -34.41
N TRP A 88 -1.66 -7.10 -34.92
CA TRP A 88 -0.64 -7.82 -35.68
C TRP A 88 -0.62 -7.34 -37.12
N GLU A 89 0.47 -6.72 -37.55
CA GLU A 89 0.66 -6.30 -38.94
C GLU A 89 1.81 -7.06 -39.59
N LYS A 90 1.66 -7.36 -40.88
CA LYS A 90 2.71 -8.03 -41.64
C LYS A 90 3.75 -6.99 -42.05
N GLY A 91 4.95 -7.08 -41.49
CA GLY A 91 6.05 -6.20 -41.86
C GLY A 91 6.62 -6.52 -43.24
N LYS A 92 7.48 -5.63 -43.76
CA LYS A 92 8.22 -5.83 -45.03
C LYS A 92 8.95 -7.18 -45.11
N SER A 93 9.43 -7.68 -43.97
CA SER A 93 10.13 -8.97 -43.86
C SER A 93 9.20 -10.20 -43.83
N LYS A 94 7.91 -10.05 -44.16
CA LYS A 94 6.85 -11.06 -44.03
C LYS A 94 6.62 -11.61 -42.61
N ARG A 95 7.30 -11.07 -41.59
CA ARG A 95 7.06 -11.41 -40.18
C ARG A 95 5.96 -10.51 -39.61
N PHE A 96 5.09 -11.10 -38.80
CA PHE A 96 4.08 -10.34 -38.06
C PHE A 96 4.73 -9.60 -36.89
N LYS A 97 4.39 -8.33 -36.73
CA LYS A 97 4.83 -7.49 -35.62
C LYS A 97 3.62 -6.95 -34.86
N PRO A 98 3.65 -6.93 -33.52
CA PRO A 98 2.60 -6.31 -32.73
C PRO A 98 2.79 -4.80 -32.73
N ILE A 99 1.71 -4.07 -33.03
CA ILE A 99 1.68 -2.60 -32.98
C ILE A 99 0.67 -2.21 -31.92
N ALA A 100 1.09 -1.42 -30.93
CA ALA A 100 0.18 -0.90 -29.92
C ALA A 100 -0.89 -0.01 -30.58
N ILE A 101 -2.13 -0.20 -30.16
CA ILE A 101 -3.27 0.56 -30.64
C ILE A 101 -4.14 1.00 -29.46
N PRO A 102 -4.82 2.15 -29.57
CA PRO A 102 -5.82 2.53 -28.60
C PRO A 102 -7.01 1.56 -28.66
N VAL A 103 -7.65 1.32 -27.52
CA VAL A 103 -8.91 0.57 -27.45
C VAL A 103 -10.01 1.31 -28.22
N ALA A 104 -9.99 2.64 -28.17
CA ALA A 104 -10.91 3.49 -28.92
C ALA A 104 -10.86 3.20 -30.43
N GLY A 105 -12.03 3.00 -31.04
CA GLY A 105 -12.16 2.73 -32.48
C GLY A 105 -11.98 1.27 -32.89
N CYS A 106 -11.57 0.37 -31.98
CA CYS A 106 -11.47 -1.06 -32.29
C CYS A 106 -12.83 -1.68 -32.59
N GLU A 107 -13.89 -1.27 -31.88
CA GLU A 107 -15.24 -1.78 -32.14
C GLU A 107 -15.71 -1.47 -33.56
N ARG A 108 -15.46 -0.25 -34.05
CA ARG A 108 -15.77 0.13 -35.42
C ARG A 108 -15.02 -0.76 -36.40
N ARG A 109 -13.73 -0.99 -36.16
CA ARG A 109 -12.89 -1.86 -37.00
C ARG A 109 -13.44 -3.29 -37.08
N VAL A 110 -13.87 -3.87 -35.96
CA VAL A 110 -14.42 -5.22 -35.93
C VAL A 110 -15.74 -5.28 -36.69
N LYS A 111 -16.62 -4.28 -36.53
CA LYS A 111 -17.92 -4.21 -37.22
C LYS A 111 -17.81 -4.01 -38.73
N THR A 112 -16.84 -3.22 -39.20
CA THR A 112 -16.75 -2.86 -40.62
C THR A 112 -15.94 -3.84 -41.46
N ARG A 113 -15.23 -4.78 -40.83
CA ARG A 113 -14.27 -5.63 -41.53
C ARG A 113 -14.75 -7.06 -41.49
N GLU A 114 -15.29 -7.52 -42.62
CA GLU A 114 -15.83 -8.87 -42.81
C GLU A 114 -14.86 -9.98 -42.40
N ALA A 115 -13.55 -9.73 -42.46
CA ALA A 115 -12.53 -10.68 -42.02
C ALA A 115 -12.60 -11.06 -40.52
N PHE A 116 -13.36 -10.34 -39.68
CA PHE A 116 -13.60 -10.77 -38.29
C PHE A 116 -14.74 -11.78 -38.16
N GLU A 117 -15.56 -11.98 -39.21
CA GLU A 117 -16.61 -12.98 -39.20
C GLU A 117 -16.03 -14.40 -39.28
N PRO A 118 -16.66 -15.39 -38.61
CA PRO A 118 -17.90 -15.30 -37.83
C PRO A 118 -17.70 -14.85 -36.37
N GLY A 119 -16.46 -14.57 -35.97
CA GLY A 119 -16.09 -14.31 -34.58
C GLY A 119 -16.29 -12.87 -34.10
N ALA A 120 -16.86 -12.00 -34.94
CA ALA A 120 -17.05 -10.59 -34.64
C ALA A 120 -17.87 -10.33 -33.36
N PRO A 121 -18.99 -11.06 -33.08
CA PRO A 121 -19.77 -10.84 -31.86
C PRO A 121 -18.97 -11.10 -30.58
N LEU A 122 -18.24 -12.23 -30.54
CA LEU A 122 -17.40 -12.59 -29.39
C LEU A 122 -16.21 -11.64 -29.24
N THR A 123 -15.61 -11.24 -30.36
CA THR A 123 -14.52 -10.26 -30.38
C THR A 123 -14.99 -8.91 -29.80
N LEU A 124 -16.17 -8.42 -30.19
CA LEU A 124 -16.75 -7.18 -29.66
C LEU A 124 -17.05 -7.27 -28.16
N ALA A 125 -17.68 -8.35 -27.72
CA ALA A 125 -17.97 -8.58 -26.30
C ALA A 125 -16.67 -8.60 -25.46
N THR A 126 -15.66 -9.31 -25.95
CA THR A 126 -14.35 -9.41 -25.29
C THR A 126 -13.65 -8.06 -25.23
N MET A 127 -13.71 -7.27 -26.31
CA MET A 127 -13.16 -5.91 -26.35
C MET A 127 -13.83 -4.98 -25.33
N GLY A 128 -15.14 -5.09 -25.15
CA GLY A 128 -15.88 -4.32 -24.14
C GLY A 128 -15.48 -4.67 -22.70
N ILE A 129 -15.26 -5.97 -22.41
CA ILE A 129 -14.74 -6.42 -21.12
C ILE A 129 -13.31 -5.91 -20.92
N LEU A 130 -12.45 -6.09 -21.92
CA LEU A 130 -11.04 -5.69 -21.85
C LEU A 130 -10.90 -4.18 -21.62
N ALA A 131 -11.73 -3.34 -22.25
CA ALA A 131 -11.74 -1.89 -22.03
C ALA A 131 -11.95 -1.53 -20.55
N LYS A 132 -12.89 -2.20 -19.88
CA LYS A 132 -13.17 -2.00 -18.45
C LYS A 132 -12.01 -2.49 -17.58
N LEU A 133 -11.48 -3.67 -17.88
CA LEU A 133 -10.36 -4.25 -17.14
C LEU A 133 -9.09 -3.41 -17.24
N LEU A 134 -8.75 -2.91 -18.43
CA LEU A 134 -7.58 -2.05 -18.65
C LEU A 134 -7.68 -0.74 -17.86
N LYS A 135 -8.87 -0.11 -17.83
CA LYS A 135 -9.12 1.10 -17.04
C LYS A 135 -9.01 0.82 -15.53
N MET A 136 -9.53 -0.31 -15.08
CA MET A 136 -9.45 -0.72 -13.68
C MET A 136 -8.00 -1.01 -13.28
N HIS A 137 -7.24 -1.71 -14.11
CA HIS A 137 -5.80 -1.94 -13.93
C HIS A 137 -5.04 -0.63 -13.78
N GLU A 138 -5.23 0.34 -14.69
CA GLU A 138 -4.57 1.64 -14.63
C GLU A 138 -4.88 2.38 -13.31
N SER A 139 -6.14 2.38 -12.89
CA SER A 139 -6.57 3.01 -11.64
C SER A 139 -5.95 2.36 -10.40
N LEU A 140 -5.93 1.03 -10.34
CA LEU A 140 -5.33 0.26 -9.24
C LEU A 140 -3.81 0.45 -9.20
N GLN A 141 -3.15 0.38 -10.36
CA GLN A 141 -1.71 0.59 -10.50
C GLN A 141 -1.30 2.00 -10.06
N LYS A 142 -2.08 3.02 -10.44
CA LYS A 142 -1.86 4.41 -9.97
C LYS A 142 -2.03 4.54 -8.45
N THR A 143 -3.00 3.84 -7.88
CA THR A 143 -3.24 3.83 -6.43
C THR A 143 -2.04 3.24 -5.70
N GLN A 144 -1.52 2.10 -6.18
CA GLN A 144 -0.33 1.47 -5.64
C GLN A 144 0.90 2.40 -5.75
N LEU A 145 1.10 3.03 -6.91
CA LEU A 145 2.22 3.95 -7.13
C LEU A 145 2.17 5.17 -6.19
N ASN A 146 0.99 5.75 -6.02
CA ASN A 146 0.80 6.89 -5.11
C ASN A 146 1.09 6.49 -3.66
N PHE A 147 0.74 5.27 -3.26
CA PHE A 147 1.10 4.77 -1.94
C PHE A 147 2.61 4.62 -1.78
N GLU A 148 3.26 3.91 -2.70
CA GLU A 148 4.71 3.68 -2.65
C GLU A 148 5.48 5.00 -2.58
N ARG A 149 5.09 5.99 -3.40
CA ARG A 149 5.71 7.32 -3.40
C ARG A 149 5.42 8.15 -2.15
N SER A 150 4.35 7.87 -1.40
CA SER A 150 3.99 8.66 -0.23
C SER A 150 4.44 8.04 1.08
N VAL A 151 4.50 6.70 1.17
CA VAL A 151 4.72 6.00 2.44
C VAL A 151 6.11 5.39 2.53
N ILE A 152 6.70 4.90 1.44
CA ILE A 152 8.06 4.35 1.49
C ILE A 152 9.07 5.40 1.94
N PRO A 153 9.09 6.64 1.38
CA PRO A 153 10.04 7.65 1.85
C PRO A 153 9.85 8.02 3.33
N GLN A 154 8.61 8.04 3.82
CA GLN A 154 8.32 8.33 5.22
C GLN A 154 8.82 7.21 6.14
N ILE A 155 8.68 5.95 5.74
CA ILE A 155 9.21 4.81 6.49
C ILE A 155 10.75 4.86 6.50
N GLU A 156 11.37 5.16 5.37
CA GLU A 156 12.84 5.25 5.25
C GLU A 156 13.42 6.42 6.05
N GLU A 157 12.73 7.57 6.10
CA GLU A 157 13.17 8.76 6.83
C GLU A 157 12.94 8.63 8.35
N PHE A 158 11.74 8.25 8.78
CA PHE A 158 11.35 8.28 10.19
C PHE A 158 11.52 6.94 10.91
N GLY A 159 11.60 5.82 10.19
CA GLY A 159 11.73 4.49 10.78
C GLY A 159 12.94 4.36 11.71
N PRO A 160 14.16 4.71 11.26
CA PRO A 160 15.36 4.66 12.10
C PRO A 160 15.29 5.60 13.31
N LEU A 161 14.74 6.82 13.11
CA LEU A 161 14.61 7.82 14.16
C LEU A 161 13.67 7.34 15.29
N LEU A 162 12.51 6.78 14.92
CA LEU A 162 11.56 6.26 15.89
C LEU A 162 12.13 5.04 16.64
N ALA A 163 12.86 4.16 15.96
CA ALA A 163 13.54 3.03 16.60
C ALA A 163 14.57 3.49 17.64
N ASP A 164 15.35 4.52 17.33
CA ASP A 164 16.35 5.10 18.24
C ASP A 164 15.69 5.76 19.46
N GLN A 165 14.60 6.50 19.25
CA GLN A 165 13.81 7.09 20.34
C GLN A 165 13.18 6.03 21.24
N LEU A 166 12.66 4.94 20.67
CA LEU A 166 12.10 3.82 21.44
C LEU A 166 13.17 3.16 22.32
N ASN A 167 14.34 2.86 21.75
CA ASN A 167 15.47 2.28 22.48
C ASN A 167 15.92 3.18 23.65
N THR A 168 15.90 4.51 23.43
CA THR A 168 16.23 5.49 24.47
C THR A 168 15.21 5.46 25.60
N LEU A 169 13.91 5.42 25.29
CA LEU A 169 12.85 5.35 26.29
C LEU A 169 12.92 4.06 27.11
N GLU A 170 13.13 2.91 26.47
CA GLU A 170 13.30 1.63 27.17
C GLU A 170 14.53 1.62 28.08
N GLY A 171 15.60 2.32 27.67
CA GLY A 171 16.79 2.52 28.51
C GLY A 171 16.49 3.34 29.76
N LEU A 172 15.78 4.45 29.60
CA LEU A 172 15.35 5.31 30.71
C LEU A 172 14.40 4.59 31.67
N GLU A 173 13.47 3.78 31.15
CA GLU A 173 12.55 2.97 31.95
C GLU A 173 13.31 1.93 32.77
N ARG A 174 14.27 1.22 32.16
CA ARG A 174 15.15 0.28 32.88
C ARG A 174 15.93 0.96 33.99
N ASP A 175 16.50 2.13 33.73
CA ASP A 175 17.24 2.90 34.74
C ASP A 175 16.34 3.37 35.89
N ALA A 176 15.12 3.81 35.59
CA ALA A 176 14.15 4.21 36.60
C ALA A 176 13.77 3.01 37.50
N HIS A 177 13.50 1.84 36.92
CA HIS A 177 13.22 0.63 37.68
C HIS A 177 14.41 0.17 38.53
N ALA A 178 15.63 0.25 37.99
CA ALA A 178 16.84 -0.08 38.74
C ALA A 178 17.02 0.83 39.96
N ARG A 179 16.79 2.14 39.80
CA ARG A 179 16.84 3.11 40.90
C ARG A 179 15.75 2.86 41.95
N LEU A 180 14.51 2.62 41.54
CA LEU A 180 13.42 2.28 42.46
C LEU A 180 13.73 1.00 43.27
N ALA A 181 14.29 -0.02 42.62
CA ALA A 181 14.71 -1.24 43.28
C ALA A 181 15.89 -1.03 44.26
N MET A 182 16.78 -0.07 44.00
CA MET A 182 17.81 0.34 44.95
C MET A 182 17.20 1.04 46.16
N TYR A 183 16.29 2.01 45.95
CA TYR A 183 15.63 2.73 47.06
C TYR A 183 14.78 1.80 47.93
N ALA A 184 14.12 0.80 47.36
CA ALA A 184 13.35 -0.20 48.11
C ALA A 184 14.22 -1.11 49.01
N LYS A 185 15.53 -1.18 48.78
CA LYS A 185 16.49 -1.95 49.59
C LYS A 185 17.13 -1.13 50.71
N ILE A 186 16.88 0.18 50.78
CA ILE A 186 17.32 1.02 51.89
C ILE A 186 16.36 0.77 53.05
N PRO A 187 16.81 0.22 54.20
CA PRO A 187 15.95 0.04 55.34
C PRO A 187 15.39 1.40 55.80
N PRO A 188 14.14 1.47 56.28
CA PRO A 188 13.61 2.71 56.83
C PRO A 188 14.58 3.18 57.93
N MET A 189 14.99 4.46 57.87
CA MET A 189 15.74 5.05 58.97
C MET A 189 14.88 4.89 60.22
N THR A 190 15.33 4.04 61.14
CA THR A 190 14.83 4.01 62.50
C THR A 190 15.12 5.39 63.08
N THR A 191 14.11 6.24 63.14
CA THR A 191 14.14 7.46 63.95
C THR A 191 14.11 7.00 65.40
N ASP A 192 15.27 6.64 65.94
CA ASP A 192 15.43 6.34 67.35
C ASP A 192 16.14 7.51 68.03
N THR A 193 15.59 7.84 69.20
CA THR A 193 16.13 8.66 70.29
C THR A 193 16.05 10.18 70.16
N ALA A 194 14.92 10.71 70.66
CA ALA A 194 14.91 11.94 71.45
C ALA A 194 13.91 11.77 72.61
N GLU A 195 14.16 10.79 73.47
CA GLU A 195 13.77 10.84 74.88
C GLU A 195 15.06 11.03 75.68
N ASP A 196 14.96 11.73 76.81
CA ASP A 196 16.03 12.20 77.71
C ASP A 196 16.60 13.60 77.41
N PHE A 197 15.80 14.63 77.72
CA PHE A 197 16.32 15.80 78.42
C PHE A 197 15.44 16.02 79.67
N GLU A 198 16.09 15.87 80.83
CA GLU A 198 15.59 16.21 82.18
C GLU A 198 15.16 17.67 82.32
#